data_AF-I6CK63-F1
#
_entry.id   AF-I6CK63-F1
#
_cell.length_a   1.000
_cell.length_b   1.000
_cell.length_c   1.000
_cell.angle_alpha   90.00
_cell.angle_beta   90.00
_cell.angle_gamma   90.00
#
_symmetry.space_group_name_H-M   'P 1'
#
loop_
_entity.id
_entity.type
_entity.pdbx_description
1 polymer ?
#
loop_
_entity_poly.entity_id
_entity_poly.type
_entity_poly.pdbx_seq_one_letter_code
_entity_poly.pdbx_strand_id
1 'polypeptide(L)'
;MEITANVDTRSTTTEHGRDIEMRADGEVAVDAGVDTQWGALMADSSGQHQDEGSTFTKTGAGTLELTASGTTQSAVRVEEGTLKGDVADIFPYASSLWVGDGATFVTGADQDIQSIDATSSGTIDISDGTVLRLTGQDTSVALNASLFNGDGTLVNATDGVTLTGELNTNLETDSLTYLADVTVNGDLTNTSGAVSLQNGVAGDTLTVNGDYTGGGPLLFDSELNGDDSVSDQLVMNGNTAGNTTVVVNSITGIGEPTSTGIKVVDFAADPTQFQNNAQFSLAGSGYVNMGAYDYTLVEDNNDWYLRSQEVTPPSPPDPDPDPTPDPDPTPDPIPAYQPVLNAKVGGYLNNLRAANQAFMMERRDHAGGDGQTLNLRVIGGRYHYTAAGQLAQQEDTSTVQLSGGLFSGRWGTDGEWMLGAVGGYSDNQGDSRSNMTGTRADNQNHGYAVGLTSSWYQHGN
;
A
#
# COMPACT_ATOMS: atom_id res chain seq x y z
N MET A 1 -7.06 -46.35 -18.14
CA MET A 1 -8.40 -46.96 -18.28
C MET A 1 -9.09 -46.23 -19.41
N GLU A 2 -9.70 -46.95 -20.35
CA GLU A 2 -10.39 -46.34 -21.49
C GLU A 2 -11.90 -46.56 -21.33
N ILE A 3 -12.69 -45.49 -21.47
CA ILE A 3 -14.13 -45.47 -21.24
C ILE A 3 -14.82 -44.96 -22.52
N THR A 4 -15.47 -45.88 -23.22
CA THR A 4 -16.00 -45.66 -24.59
C THR A 4 -17.53 -45.56 -24.65
N ALA A 5 -18.20 -45.62 -23.50
CA ALA A 5 -19.64 -45.47 -23.37
C ALA A 5 -19.98 -44.90 -21.99
N ASN A 6 -21.18 -44.32 -21.85
CA ASN A 6 -21.61 -43.77 -20.56
C ASN A 6 -21.62 -44.87 -19.49
N VAL A 7 -20.90 -44.64 -18.40
CA VAL A 7 -20.84 -45.55 -17.25
C VAL A 7 -21.15 -44.76 -15.99
N ASP A 8 -22.26 -45.11 -15.35
CA ASP A 8 -22.57 -44.72 -13.98
C ASP A 8 -22.10 -45.85 -13.05
N THR A 9 -21.07 -45.59 -12.26
CA THR A 9 -20.53 -46.59 -11.31
C THR A 9 -21.18 -46.55 -9.94
N ARG A 10 -22.20 -45.70 -9.74
CA ARG A 10 -22.89 -45.58 -8.44
C ARG A 10 -23.65 -46.86 -8.12
N SER A 11 -23.51 -47.31 -6.88
CA SER A 11 -24.35 -48.38 -6.36
C SER A 11 -25.74 -47.83 -6.02
N THR A 12 -26.80 -48.56 -6.37
CA THR A 12 -28.19 -48.24 -6.01
C THR A 12 -28.46 -48.23 -4.50
N THR A 13 -27.52 -48.69 -3.67
CA THR A 13 -27.66 -48.75 -2.21
C THR A 13 -26.88 -47.69 -1.45
N THR A 14 -25.78 -47.18 -2.00
CA THR A 14 -24.92 -46.19 -1.33
C THR A 14 -24.89 -44.86 -2.06
N GLU A 15 -25.39 -44.79 -3.30
CA GLU A 15 -25.23 -43.65 -4.24
C GLU A 15 -23.77 -43.25 -4.49
N HIS A 16 -22.83 -44.05 -3.97
CA HIS A 16 -21.38 -43.88 -4.08
C HIS A 16 -20.88 -44.59 -5.34
N GLY A 17 -20.19 -43.84 -6.21
CA GLY A 17 -19.47 -44.39 -7.37
C GLY A 17 -18.33 -45.32 -6.95
N ARG A 18 -17.79 -46.10 -7.88
CA ARG A 18 -16.57 -46.88 -7.59
C ARG A 18 -15.40 -45.91 -7.49
N ASP A 19 -14.61 -46.02 -6.43
CA ASP A 19 -13.43 -45.18 -6.23
C ASP A 19 -12.31 -45.53 -7.23
N ILE A 20 -11.51 -44.52 -7.56
CA ILE A 20 -10.27 -44.66 -8.31
C ILE A 20 -9.13 -44.61 -7.29
N GLU A 21 -8.44 -45.74 -7.11
CA GLU A 21 -7.30 -45.85 -6.20
C GLU A 21 -5.99 -45.61 -6.95
N MET A 22 -5.22 -44.62 -6.50
CA MET A 22 -3.91 -44.28 -7.05
C MET A 22 -2.80 -45.06 -6.34
N ARG A 23 -1.90 -45.69 -7.12
CA ARG A 23 -0.71 -46.42 -6.63
C ARG A 23 0.58 -46.12 -7.39
N ALA A 24 0.46 -45.48 -8.54
CA ALA A 24 1.49 -45.04 -9.47
C ALA A 24 0.82 -44.07 -10.45
N ASP A 25 1.56 -43.59 -11.45
CA ASP A 25 0.96 -42.83 -12.56
C ASP A 25 -0.21 -43.58 -13.20
N GLY A 26 -1.31 -42.87 -13.39
CA GLY A 26 -2.57 -43.43 -13.85
C GLY A 26 -3.23 -42.52 -14.87
N GLU A 27 -3.87 -43.12 -15.87
CA GLU A 27 -4.61 -42.42 -16.91
C GLU A 27 -6.05 -42.92 -16.97
N VAL A 28 -7.01 -42.01 -17.11
CA VAL A 28 -8.41 -42.30 -17.47
C VAL A 28 -8.74 -41.52 -18.74
N ALA A 29 -8.89 -42.24 -19.84
CA ALA A 29 -9.33 -41.73 -21.13
C ALA A 29 -10.84 -41.88 -21.26
N VAL A 30 -11.56 -40.79 -21.53
CA VAL A 30 -13.01 -40.80 -21.75
C VAL A 30 -13.32 -40.30 -23.16
N ASP A 31 -13.98 -41.14 -23.95
CA ASP A 31 -14.25 -40.83 -25.37
C ASP A 31 -15.16 -39.61 -25.55
N ALA A 32 -15.07 -38.99 -26.72
CA ALA A 32 -15.90 -37.84 -27.07
C ALA A 32 -17.40 -38.15 -26.95
N GLY A 33 -18.14 -37.28 -26.24
CA GLY A 33 -19.58 -37.44 -26.02
C GLY A 33 -19.94 -38.52 -24.99
N VAL A 34 -18.96 -39.06 -24.27
CA VAL A 34 -19.17 -39.96 -23.15
C VAL A 34 -19.09 -39.19 -21.83
N ASP A 35 -20.08 -39.43 -20.96
CA ASP A 35 -20.08 -38.98 -19.58
C ASP A 35 -19.99 -40.20 -18.66
N THR A 36 -19.01 -40.20 -17.75
CA THR A 36 -18.82 -41.30 -16.80
C THR A 36 -18.67 -40.78 -15.38
N GLN A 37 -19.34 -41.46 -14.45
CA GLN A 37 -19.37 -41.11 -13.04
C GLN A 37 -18.59 -42.13 -12.22
N TRP A 38 -17.63 -41.64 -11.45
CA TRP A 38 -16.78 -42.39 -10.51
C TRP A 38 -16.92 -41.82 -9.10
N GLY A 39 -16.54 -42.60 -8.10
CA GLY A 39 -16.56 -42.17 -6.71
C GLY A 39 -15.43 -41.17 -6.43
N ALA A 40 -14.62 -41.48 -5.43
CA ALA A 40 -13.52 -40.64 -4.98
C ALA A 40 -12.22 -40.95 -5.71
N LEU A 41 -11.35 -39.95 -5.86
CA LEU A 41 -9.94 -40.15 -6.18
C LEU A 41 -9.15 -40.37 -4.88
N MET A 42 -8.75 -41.60 -4.60
CA MET A 42 -8.23 -42.03 -3.30
C MET A 42 -6.72 -42.27 -3.35
N ALA A 43 -6.03 -41.92 -2.26
CA ALA A 43 -4.70 -42.48 -1.97
C ALA A 43 -4.80 -44.00 -1.76
N ASP A 44 -3.67 -44.71 -1.90
CA ASP A 44 -3.58 -46.16 -1.69
C ASP A 44 -4.34 -46.63 -0.43
N SER A 45 -5.11 -47.70 -0.58
CA SER A 45 -5.86 -48.44 0.46
C SER A 45 -5.08 -48.77 1.75
N SER A 46 -3.74 -48.71 1.72
CA SER A 46 -2.86 -48.92 2.88
C SER A 46 -2.75 -47.71 3.81
N GLY A 47 -3.25 -46.52 3.40
CA GLY A 47 -3.11 -45.27 4.16
C GLY A 47 -1.67 -44.76 4.24
N GLN A 48 -0.75 -45.34 3.46
CA GLN A 48 0.60 -44.83 3.26
C GLN A 48 0.61 -43.92 2.03
N HIS A 49 1.33 -42.80 2.12
CA HIS A 49 1.45 -41.79 1.06
C HIS A 49 2.39 -42.29 -0.08
N GLN A 50 2.23 -43.54 -0.53
CA GLN A 50 3.13 -44.13 -1.54
C GLN A 50 2.90 -43.57 -2.95
N ASP A 51 1.83 -42.80 -3.14
CA ASP A 51 1.49 -42.08 -4.36
C ASP A 51 2.11 -40.67 -4.42
N GLU A 52 2.80 -40.21 -3.38
CA GLU A 52 3.46 -38.90 -3.36
C GLU A 52 4.50 -38.81 -4.50
N GLY A 53 4.21 -37.97 -5.50
CA GLY A 53 5.00 -37.84 -6.73
C GLY A 53 4.47 -38.57 -7.96
N SER A 54 3.34 -39.29 -7.87
CA SER A 54 2.60 -39.83 -9.01
C SER A 54 1.63 -38.81 -9.61
N THR A 55 1.12 -39.11 -10.80
CA THR A 55 0.16 -38.28 -11.53
C THR A 55 -1.10 -39.05 -11.93
N PHE A 56 -2.27 -38.50 -11.60
CA PHE A 56 -3.54 -38.89 -12.23
C PHE A 56 -3.78 -38.02 -13.46
N THR A 57 -4.02 -38.64 -14.62
CA THR A 57 -4.24 -37.93 -15.89
C THR A 57 -5.61 -38.26 -16.45
N LYS A 58 -6.44 -37.25 -16.65
CA LYS A 58 -7.68 -37.33 -17.42
C LYS A 58 -7.41 -36.94 -18.88
N THR A 59 -7.63 -37.87 -19.80
CA THR A 59 -7.49 -37.70 -21.26
C THR A 59 -8.82 -37.96 -21.98
N GLY A 60 -8.86 -37.75 -23.30
CA GLY A 60 -10.05 -37.90 -24.12
C GLY A 60 -11.09 -36.79 -23.93
N ALA A 61 -11.85 -36.48 -24.97
CA ALA A 61 -12.74 -35.32 -25.01
C ALA A 61 -14.03 -35.43 -24.16
N GLY A 62 -14.32 -36.58 -23.54
CA GLY A 62 -15.50 -36.78 -22.70
C GLY A 62 -15.35 -36.26 -21.26
N THR A 63 -16.40 -36.45 -20.47
CA THR A 63 -16.51 -35.98 -19.08
C THR A 63 -16.24 -37.10 -18.09
N LEU A 64 -15.29 -36.89 -17.18
CA LEU A 64 -15.15 -37.68 -15.96
C LEU A 64 -15.72 -36.88 -14.79
N GLU A 65 -16.77 -37.39 -14.17
CA GLU A 65 -17.43 -36.79 -13.01
C GLU A 65 -17.08 -37.59 -11.74
N LEU A 66 -16.57 -36.90 -10.72
CA LEU A 66 -16.26 -37.48 -9.41
C LEU A 66 -17.38 -37.15 -8.42
N THR A 67 -17.97 -38.18 -7.83
CA THR A 67 -19.18 -38.10 -7.00
C THR A 67 -18.91 -38.38 -5.52
N ALA A 68 -17.65 -38.43 -5.09
CA ALA A 68 -17.27 -38.57 -3.69
C ALA A 68 -15.97 -37.82 -3.38
N SER A 69 -15.80 -37.39 -2.12
CA SER A 69 -14.62 -36.66 -1.64
C SER A 69 -13.36 -37.51 -1.73
N GLY A 70 -12.27 -36.95 -2.25
CA GLY A 70 -11.01 -37.64 -2.47
C GLY A 70 -10.00 -37.52 -1.34
N THR A 71 -8.96 -38.34 -1.41
CA THR A 71 -7.82 -38.32 -0.49
C THR A 71 -6.46 -38.36 -1.19
N THR A 72 -6.44 -38.28 -2.52
CA THR A 72 -5.20 -38.34 -3.30
C THR A 72 -4.23 -37.22 -2.91
N GLN A 73 -2.93 -37.52 -2.98
CA GLN A 73 -1.85 -36.54 -2.84
C GLN A 73 -1.06 -36.37 -4.14
N SER A 74 -1.37 -37.21 -5.12
CA SER A 74 -0.83 -37.15 -6.48
C SER A 74 -1.21 -35.85 -7.17
N ALA A 75 -0.41 -35.45 -8.17
CA ALA A 75 -0.81 -34.37 -9.07
C ALA A 75 -2.01 -34.82 -9.92
N VAL A 76 -2.94 -33.91 -10.20
CA VAL A 76 -4.09 -34.14 -11.07
C VAL A 76 -3.89 -33.34 -12.34
N ARG A 77 -3.91 -34.01 -13.50
CA ARG A 77 -3.81 -33.39 -14.82
C ARG A 77 -5.08 -33.64 -15.61
N VAL A 78 -5.65 -32.58 -16.15
CA VAL A 78 -6.74 -32.66 -17.15
C VAL A 78 -6.13 -32.27 -18.48
N GLU A 79 -5.75 -33.26 -19.29
CA GLU A 79 -5.12 -33.04 -20.60
C GLU A 79 -6.15 -32.78 -21.69
N GLU A 80 -7.30 -33.45 -21.63
CA GLU A 80 -8.39 -33.29 -22.60
C GLU A 80 -9.77 -33.48 -21.95
N GLY A 81 -10.78 -32.87 -22.56
CA GLY A 81 -12.18 -32.99 -22.14
C GLY A 81 -12.44 -32.33 -20.79
N THR A 82 -13.33 -32.94 -20.00
CA THR A 82 -13.78 -32.34 -18.74
C THR A 82 -13.55 -33.26 -17.54
N LEU A 83 -12.99 -32.70 -16.46
CA LEU A 83 -13.06 -33.27 -15.12
C LEU A 83 -14.05 -32.44 -14.30
N LYS A 84 -15.05 -33.07 -13.71
CA LYS A 84 -16.12 -32.40 -12.96
C LYS A 84 -16.22 -32.93 -11.54
N GLY A 85 -16.35 -32.04 -10.55
CA GLY A 85 -16.82 -32.40 -9.21
C GLY A 85 -18.34 -32.34 -9.11
N ASP A 86 -18.96 -33.40 -8.59
CA ASP A 86 -20.40 -33.41 -8.22
C ASP A 86 -20.59 -33.23 -6.71
N VAL A 87 -19.48 -33.32 -5.95
CA VAL A 87 -19.45 -33.16 -4.49
C VAL A 87 -18.25 -32.33 -4.07
N ALA A 88 -18.26 -31.87 -2.82
CA ALA A 88 -17.15 -31.11 -2.30
C ALA A 88 -15.87 -31.95 -2.16
N ASP A 89 -14.73 -31.28 -2.32
CA ASP A 89 -13.39 -31.81 -2.03
C ASP A 89 -13.10 -33.14 -2.73
N ILE A 90 -13.19 -33.17 -4.06
CA ILE A 90 -12.93 -34.39 -4.84
C ILE A 90 -11.44 -34.75 -4.91
N PHE A 91 -10.53 -33.83 -4.58
CA PHE A 91 -9.09 -34.09 -4.44
C PHE A 91 -8.34 -33.03 -3.59
N PRO A 92 -8.74 -32.78 -2.33
CA PRO A 92 -8.30 -31.63 -1.54
C PRO A 92 -6.82 -31.64 -1.18
N TYR A 93 -6.21 -32.83 -1.17
CA TYR A 93 -4.80 -33.00 -0.83
C TYR A 93 -3.91 -33.19 -2.06
N ALA A 94 -4.46 -33.12 -3.27
CA ALA A 94 -3.66 -33.21 -4.49
C ALA A 94 -2.58 -32.12 -4.48
N SER A 95 -1.34 -32.53 -4.78
CA SER A 95 -0.19 -31.61 -4.75
C SER A 95 -0.34 -30.43 -5.73
N SER A 96 -0.97 -30.66 -6.89
CA SER A 96 -1.35 -29.62 -7.83
C SER A 96 -2.45 -30.11 -8.78
N LEU A 97 -3.27 -29.17 -9.27
CA LEU A 97 -4.13 -29.34 -10.44
C LEU A 97 -3.50 -28.63 -11.64
N TRP A 98 -3.36 -29.35 -12.76
CA TRP A 98 -3.00 -28.76 -14.05
C TRP A 98 -4.13 -28.98 -15.06
N VAL A 99 -4.48 -27.94 -15.81
CA VAL A 99 -5.50 -28.00 -16.87
C VAL A 99 -4.88 -27.60 -18.20
N GLY A 100 -4.87 -28.53 -19.15
CA GLY A 100 -4.30 -28.36 -20.48
C GLY A 100 -5.16 -27.51 -21.41
N ASP A 101 -4.55 -27.02 -22.48
CA ASP A 101 -5.23 -26.24 -23.52
C ASP A 101 -6.45 -26.98 -24.07
N GLY A 102 -7.60 -26.30 -24.11
CA GLY A 102 -8.88 -26.88 -24.53
C GLY A 102 -9.52 -27.88 -23.56
N ALA A 103 -8.89 -28.18 -22.42
CA ALA A 103 -9.48 -28.97 -21.35
C ALA A 103 -10.20 -28.10 -20.32
N THR A 104 -11.08 -28.72 -19.53
CA THR A 104 -11.87 -28.01 -18.51
C THR A 104 -11.90 -28.76 -17.20
N PHE A 105 -11.64 -28.05 -16.11
CA PHE A 105 -12.04 -28.47 -14.77
C PHE A 105 -13.30 -27.72 -14.36
N VAL A 106 -14.34 -28.42 -13.92
CA VAL A 106 -15.59 -27.83 -13.43
C VAL A 106 -15.73 -28.16 -11.94
N THR A 107 -15.91 -27.15 -11.09
CA THR A 107 -16.02 -27.37 -9.64
C THR A 107 -17.26 -28.18 -9.27
N GLY A 108 -18.44 -27.76 -9.77
CA GLY A 108 -19.79 -28.32 -9.53
C GLY A 108 -20.27 -28.36 -8.07
N ALA A 109 -19.35 -28.34 -7.11
CA ALA A 109 -19.52 -28.12 -5.68
C ALA A 109 -18.24 -27.48 -5.12
N ASP A 110 -18.23 -27.05 -3.87
CA ASP A 110 -17.08 -26.38 -3.24
C ASP A 110 -15.81 -27.25 -3.27
N GLN A 111 -14.70 -26.70 -3.74
CA GLN A 111 -13.42 -27.39 -3.80
C GLN A 111 -12.36 -26.63 -3.01
N ASP A 112 -11.77 -27.30 -2.01
CA ASP A 112 -10.45 -26.94 -1.52
C ASP A 112 -9.39 -27.64 -2.38
N ILE A 113 -8.41 -26.91 -2.89
CA ILE A 113 -7.25 -27.46 -3.59
C ILE A 113 -5.98 -26.81 -3.02
N GLN A 114 -4.88 -27.56 -2.92
CA GLN A 114 -3.61 -26.98 -2.48
C GLN A 114 -3.10 -25.94 -3.47
N SER A 115 -2.90 -26.35 -4.72
CA SER A 115 -2.37 -25.45 -5.76
C SER A 115 -2.89 -25.75 -7.16
N ILE A 116 -2.86 -24.73 -8.01
CA ILE A 116 -2.94 -24.82 -9.46
C ILE A 116 -1.53 -24.70 -10.03
N ASP A 117 -1.17 -25.59 -10.95
CA ASP A 117 0.07 -25.49 -11.72
C ASP A 117 -0.02 -24.27 -12.65
N ALA A 118 0.89 -23.31 -12.49
CA ALA A 118 0.94 -22.07 -13.24
C ALA A 118 1.17 -22.24 -14.76
N THR A 119 1.54 -23.44 -15.20
CA THR A 119 1.64 -23.80 -16.63
C THR A 119 0.33 -24.27 -17.23
N SER A 120 -0.77 -24.24 -16.47
CA SER A 120 -2.12 -24.49 -16.99
C SER A 120 -2.49 -23.48 -18.07
N SER A 121 -3.29 -23.93 -19.04
CA SER A 121 -3.74 -23.11 -20.18
C SER A 121 -5.18 -23.37 -20.60
N GLY A 122 -5.86 -24.34 -19.97
CA GLY A 122 -7.28 -24.58 -20.19
C GLY A 122 -8.20 -23.71 -19.35
N THR A 123 -9.37 -24.24 -19.04
CA THR A 123 -10.42 -23.54 -18.29
C THR A 123 -10.69 -24.20 -16.96
N ILE A 124 -10.75 -23.40 -15.90
CA ILE A 124 -11.30 -23.76 -14.60
C ILE A 124 -12.64 -23.01 -14.49
N ASP A 125 -13.73 -23.75 -14.64
CA ASP A 125 -15.10 -23.25 -14.54
C ASP A 125 -15.61 -23.44 -13.10
N ILE A 126 -15.66 -22.33 -12.36
CA ILE A 126 -16.19 -22.29 -11.01
C ILE A 126 -17.70 -22.09 -11.12
N SER A 127 -18.42 -23.18 -10.87
CA SER A 127 -19.87 -23.23 -11.00
C SER A 127 -20.56 -22.22 -10.08
N ASP A 128 -21.71 -21.71 -10.53
CA ASP A 128 -22.54 -20.76 -9.77
C ASP A 128 -22.81 -21.24 -8.34
N GLY A 129 -22.66 -20.33 -7.38
CA GLY A 129 -22.85 -20.60 -5.96
C GLY A 129 -21.81 -21.54 -5.32
N THR A 130 -20.73 -21.88 -6.03
CA THR A 130 -19.64 -22.72 -5.49
C THR A 130 -18.35 -21.93 -5.31
N VAL A 131 -17.46 -22.48 -4.47
CA VAL A 131 -16.14 -21.93 -4.20
C VAL A 131 -15.04 -22.85 -4.74
N LEU A 132 -14.01 -22.26 -5.34
CA LEU A 132 -12.68 -22.86 -5.46
C LEU A 132 -11.72 -22.13 -4.53
N ARG A 133 -11.17 -22.81 -3.53
CA ARG A 133 -10.24 -22.23 -2.56
C ARG A 133 -8.84 -22.77 -2.72
N LEU A 134 -7.87 -21.87 -2.81
CA LEU A 134 -6.45 -22.21 -2.92
C LEU A 134 -5.78 -22.11 -1.55
N THR A 135 -5.35 -23.26 -1.01
CA THR A 135 -4.90 -23.39 0.39
C THR A 135 -3.38 -23.47 0.57
N GLY A 136 -2.63 -23.67 -0.52
CA GLY A 136 -1.17 -23.79 -0.51
C GLY A 136 -0.54 -23.50 -1.87
N GLN A 137 -0.99 -22.42 -2.52
CA GLN A 137 -0.55 -22.04 -3.86
C GLN A 137 0.95 -21.71 -3.89
N ASP A 138 1.65 -22.08 -4.96
CA ASP A 138 3.04 -21.63 -5.18
C ASP A 138 3.05 -20.12 -5.48
N THR A 139 3.67 -19.34 -4.60
CA THR A 139 3.75 -17.88 -4.69
C THR A 139 5.02 -17.38 -5.38
N SER A 140 5.91 -18.30 -5.80
CA SER A 140 7.12 -17.94 -6.56
C SER A 140 6.84 -17.67 -8.03
N VAL A 141 5.65 -18.03 -8.52
CA VAL A 141 5.20 -17.85 -9.90
C VAL A 141 3.80 -17.24 -9.91
N ALA A 142 3.57 -16.27 -10.79
CA ALA A 142 2.24 -15.71 -10.98
C ALA A 142 1.29 -16.69 -11.65
N LEU A 143 0.05 -16.73 -11.19
CA LEU A 143 -1.04 -17.45 -11.85
C LEU A 143 -1.69 -16.56 -12.91
N ASN A 144 -2.01 -17.16 -14.05
CA ASN A 144 -2.84 -16.50 -15.05
C ASN A 144 -4.31 -16.55 -14.59
N ALA A 145 -4.89 -15.38 -14.32
CA ALA A 145 -6.26 -15.25 -13.87
C ALA A 145 -7.29 -15.71 -14.92
N SER A 146 -6.92 -15.71 -16.22
CA SER A 146 -7.83 -16.11 -17.31
C SER A 146 -8.21 -17.59 -17.27
N LEU A 147 -7.53 -18.39 -16.45
CA LEU A 147 -7.89 -19.77 -16.17
C LEU A 147 -9.27 -19.85 -15.51
N PHE A 148 -9.60 -18.92 -14.62
CA PHE A 148 -10.80 -19.00 -13.79
C PHE A 148 -11.97 -18.27 -14.47
N ASN A 149 -13.06 -19.00 -14.66
CA ASN A 149 -14.26 -18.57 -15.36
C ASN A 149 -15.49 -19.02 -14.56
N GLY A 150 -16.66 -18.48 -14.89
CA GLY A 150 -17.94 -18.88 -14.30
C GLY A 150 -18.39 -17.95 -13.17
N ASP A 151 -19.61 -18.18 -12.69
CA ASP A 151 -20.30 -17.28 -11.76
C ASP A 151 -20.02 -17.59 -10.28
N GLY A 152 -19.18 -18.59 -9.98
CA GLY A 152 -18.74 -18.92 -8.62
C GLY A 152 -17.67 -17.97 -8.07
N THR A 153 -16.94 -18.41 -7.04
CA THR A 153 -15.91 -17.60 -6.38
C THR A 153 -14.58 -18.31 -6.27
N LEU A 154 -13.51 -17.67 -6.74
CA LEU A 154 -12.15 -18.02 -6.39
C LEU A 154 -11.80 -17.40 -5.03
N VAL A 155 -11.39 -18.24 -4.07
CA VAL A 155 -10.91 -17.79 -2.76
C VAL A 155 -9.41 -18.02 -2.66
N ASN A 156 -8.64 -16.95 -2.48
CA ASN A 156 -7.22 -17.07 -2.14
C ASN A 156 -7.05 -17.12 -0.61
N ALA A 157 -6.67 -18.29 -0.09
CA ALA A 157 -6.30 -18.49 1.32
C ALA A 157 -4.78 -18.64 1.53
N THR A 158 -3.97 -18.39 0.50
CA THR A 158 -2.51 -18.47 0.54
C THR A 158 -1.88 -17.08 0.54
N ASP A 159 -0.99 -16.82 1.50
CA ASP A 159 -0.31 -15.53 1.62
C ASP A 159 0.71 -15.30 0.51
N GLY A 160 0.50 -14.26 -0.29
CA GLY A 160 1.42 -13.79 -1.33
C GLY A 160 1.14 -14.32 -2.74
N VAL A 161 -0.05 -14.84 -3.03
CA VAL A 161 -0.42 -15.25 -4.39
C VAL A 161 -0.43 -14.03 -5.32
N THR A 162 0.15 -14.19 -6.50
CA THR A 162 0.10 -13.18 -7.57
C THR A 162 -0.82 -13.68 -8.67
N LEU A 163 -1.85 -12.89 -9.01
CA LEU A 163 -2.67 -13.11 -10.19
C LEU A 163 -2.28 -12.10 -11.28
N THR A 164 -2.43 -12.50 -12.55
CA THR A 164 -2.15 -11.63 -13.71
C THR A 164 -3.22 -11.81 -14.78
N GLY A 165 -3.54 -10.74 -15.50
CA GLY A 165 -4.53 -10.77 -16.59
C GLY A 165 -5.97 -10.55 -16.11
N GLU A 166 -6.92 -11.20 -16.79
CA GLU A 166 -8.36 -11.02 -16.56
C GLU A 166 -8.94 -12.24 -15.82
N LEU A 167 -9.56 -12.02 -14.66
CA LEU A 167 -10.30 -13.02 -13.90
C LEU A 167 -11.77 -12.99 -14.33
N ASN A 168 -12.31 -14.08 -14.87
CA ASN A 168 -13.69 -14.15 -15.39
C ASN A 168 -14.67 -14.75 -14.39
N THR A 169 -14.50 -14.43 -13.11
CA THR A 169 -15.27 -14.96 -11.98
C THR A 169 -15.17 -14.00 -10.79
N ASN A 170 -15.80 -14.33 -9.65
CA ASN A 170 -15.66 -13.55 -8.42
C ASN A 170 -14.34 -13.88 -7.71
N LEU A 171 -13.79 -12.90 -6.99
CA LEU A 171 -12.59 -13.06 -6.17
C LEU A 171 -12.86 -12.73 -4.72
N GLU A 172 -12.45 -13.62 -3.82
CA GLU A 172 -12.35 -13.36 -2.39
C GLU A 172 -10.89 -13.54 -1.94
N THR A 173 -10.39 -12.56 -1.18
CA THR A 173 -9.02 -12.57 -0.66
C THR A 173 -9.03 -12.73 0.86
N ASP A 174 -8.67 -13.91 1.35
CA ASP A 174 -8.47 -14.21 2.78
C ASP A 174 -7.03 -13.97 3.25
N SER A 175 -6.10 -13.75 2.31
CA SER A 175 -4.68 -13.49 2.56
C SER A 175 -4.13 -12.47 1.55
N LEU A 176 -2.86 -12.10 1.68
CA LEU A 176 -2.24 -11.15 0.75
C LEU A 176 -2.31 -11.68 -0.68
N THR A 177 -2.89 -10.88 -1.58
CA THR A 177 -3.02 -11.17 -3.00
C THR A 177 -2.49 -9.99 -3.81
N TYR A 178 -1.55 -10.25 -4.72
CA TYR A 178 -0.99 -9.25 -5.62
C TYR A 178 -1.82 -9.20 -6.91
N LEU A 179 -2.34 -8.01 -7.23
CA LEU A 179 -3.31 -7.76 -8.29
C LEU A 179 -2.93 -6.55 -9.18
N ALA A 180 -1.64 -6.31 -9.36
CA ALA A 180 -1.13 -5.30 -10.29
C ALA A 180 -1.62 -5.60 -11.72
N ASP A 181 -2.25 -4.61 -12.38
CA ASP A 181 -2.83 -4.72 -13.72
C ASP A 181 -3.85 -5.87 -13.92
N VAL A 182 -4.52 -6.28 -12.84
CA VAL A 182 -5.57 -7.31 -12.91
C VAL A 182 -6.94 -6.68 -13.15
N THR A 183 -7.73 -7.33 -14.01
CA THR A 183 -9.17 -7.05 -14.13
C THR A 183 -9.97 -8.20 -13.53
N VAL A 184 -10.84 -7.90 -12.57
CA VAL A 184 -11.83 -8.84 -12.02
C VAL A 184 -13.16 -8.56 -12.70
N ASN A 185 -13.63 -9.48 -13.54
CA ASN A 185 -14.89 -9.34 -14.27
C ASN A 185 -16.14 -9.64 -13.42
N GLY A 186 -15.96 -10.29 -12.27
CA GLY A 186 -16.99 -10.46 -11.23
C GLY A 186 -16.81 -9.52 -10.04
N ASP A 187 -17.31 -9.94 -8.89
CA ASP A 187 -17.20 -9.22 -7.62
C ASP A 187 -15.82 -9.39 -6.99
N LEU A 188 -15.35 -8.37 -6.27
CA LEU A 188 -14.14 -8.45 -5.44
C LEU A 188 -14.50 -8.24 -3.96
N THR A 189 -14.25 -9.26 -3.14
CA THR A 189 -14.41 -9.22 -1.69
C THR A 189 -13.05 -9.32 -0.99
N ASN A 190 -12.67 -8.26 -0.28
CA ASN A 190 -11.47 -8.23 0.56
C ASN A 190 -11.86 -7.75 1.98
N THR A 191 -12.38 -8.67 2.80
CA THR A 191 -12.83 -8.33 4.17
C THR A 191 -11.77 -8.63 5.23
N SER A 192 -11.02 -9.71 5.06
CA SER A 192 -10.08 -10.30 6.03
C SER A 192 -8.63 -10.31 5.54
N GLY A 193 -8.41 -10.43 4.23
CA GLY A 193 -7.10 -10.49 3.59
C GLY A 193 -6.50 -9.12 3.30
N ALA A 194 -5.65 -9.07 2.26
CA ALA A 194 -5.04 -7.84 1.77
C ALA A 194 -4.91 -7.88 0.25
N VAL A 195 -5.14 -6.74 -0.40
CA VAL A 195 -4.92 -6.58 -1.84
C VAL A 195 -3.73 -5.65 -2.05
N SER A 196 -2.78 -6.04 -2.88
CA SER A 196 -1.59 -5.24 -3.17
C SER A 196 -1.41 -5.06 -4.67
N LEU A 197 -1.18 -3.83 -5.09
CA LEU A 197 -0.67 -3.50 -6.43
C LEU A 197 0.85 -3.30 -6.39
N GLN A 198 1.45 -3.24 -5.19
CA GLN A 198 2.87 -2.95 -5.03
C GLN A 198 3.77 -3.97 -5.73
N ASN A 199 4.55 -3.48 -6.70
CA ASN A 199 5.56 -4.24 -7.43
C ASN A 199 6.89 -3.46 -7.54
N GLY A 200 6.99 -2.30 -6.87
CA GLY A 200 8.14 -1.39 -6.91
C GLY A 200 8.06 -0.35 -8.03
N VAL A 201 6.96 -0.29 -8.77
CA VAL A 201 6.65 0.65 -9.84
C VAL A 201 5.26 1.21 -9.58
N ALA A 202 5.05 2.49 -9.87
CA ALA A 202 3.73 3.10 -9.76
C ALA A 202 3.04 3.10 -11.14
N GLY A 203 1.70 3.04 -11.13
CA GLY A 203 0.86 3.21 -12.31
C GLY A 203 0.07 1.96 -12.69
N ASP A 204 0.10 0.92 -11.85
CA ASP A 204 -0.69 -0.28 -12.05
C ASP A 204 -2.18 -0.01 -11.76
N THR A 205 -3.07 -0.70 -12.47
CA THR A 205 -4.53 -0.54 -12.27
C THR A 205 -5.21 -1.85 -11.92
N LEU A 206 -5.89 -1.90 -10.77
CA LEU A 206 -6.83 -2.95 -10.44
C LEU A 206 -8.24 -2.51 -10.86
N THR A 207 -8.85 -3.24 -11.80
CA THR A 207 -10.23 -2.97 -12.25
C THR A 207 -11.18 -4.01 -11.70
N VAL A 208 -12.30 -3.58 -11.10
CA VAL A 208 -13.39 -4.44 -10.63
C VAL A 208 -14.65 -4.10 -11.41
N ASN A 209 -15.15 -5.04 -12.21
CA ASN A 209 -16.33 -4.85 -13.05
C ASN A 209 -17.65 -5.25 -12.36
N GLY A 210 -17.59 -6.11 -11.34
CA GLY A 210 -18.69 -6.36 -10.41
C GLY A 210 -18.66 -5.43 -9.20
N ASP A 211 -19.27 -5.88 -8.11
CA ASP A 211 -19.34 -5.15 -6.85
C ASP A 211 -18.02 -5.27 -6.06
N TYR A 212 -17.62 -4.19 -5.39
CA TYR A 212 -16.44 -4.14 -4.51
C TYR A 212 -16.86 -4.11 -3.04
N THR A 213 -16.42 -5.11 -2.27
CA THR A 213 -16.61 -5.14 -0.81
C THR A 213 -15.26 -5.10 -0.10
N GLY A 214 -14.97 -3.97 0.54
CA GLY A 214 -13.74 -3.70 1.28
C GLY A 214 -13.81 -3.98 2.79
N GLY A 215 -12.65 -4.09 3.43
CA GLY A 215 -12.49 -4.37 4.85
C GLY A 215 -11.02 -4.62 5.23
N GLY A 216 -10.28 -5.31 4.34
CA GLY A 216 -8.84 -5.48 4.39
C GLY A 216 -8.08 -4.29 3.80
N PRO A 217 -6.75 -4.21 4.02
CA PRO A 217 -5.94 -3.15 3.44
C PRO A 217 -5.78 -3.29 1.92
N LEU A 218 -5.59 -2.14 1.28
CA LEU A 218 -5.24 -1.96 -0.12
C LEU A 218 -3.89 -1.26 -0.20
N LEU A 219 -2.91 -1.90 -0.83
CA LEU A 219 -1.52 -1.42 -0.89
C LEU A 219 -1.20 -0.90 -2.29
N PHE A 220 -0.70 0.33 -2.37
CA PHE A 220 -0.35 1.04 -3.60
C PHE A 220 1.10 1.50 -3.59
N ASP A 221 1.70 1.57 -4.77
CA ASP A 221 2.90 2.34 -5.08
C ASP A 221 2.50 3.69 -5.70
N SER A 222 3.16 4.77 -5.27
CA SER A 222 2.84 6.12 -5.73
C SER A 222 4.09 7.00 -5.82
N GLU A 223 4.17 7.81 -6.85
CA GLU A 223 5.06 8.97 -6.89
C GLU A 223 4.40 10.13 -6.14
N LEU A 224 5.15 10.83 -5.29
CA LEU A 224 4.61 11.93 -4.49
C LEU A 224 5.25 13.26 -4.88
N ASN A 225 4.78 13.81 -6.01
CA ASN A 225 5.06 15.16 -6.49
C ASN A 225 3.75 15.98 -6.50
N GLY A 226 3.44 16.70 -7.58
CA GLY A 226 2.19 17.44 -7.75
C GLY A 226 1.04 16.59 -8.28
N ASP A 227 0.05 17.25 -8.87
CA ASP A 227 -1.20 16.63 -9.37
C ASP A 227 -0.99 15.55 -10.44
N ASP A 228 0.04 15.69 -11.28
CA ASP A 228 0.35 14.77 -12.39
C ASP A 228 1.18 13.55 -11.97
N SER A 229 1.29 13.27 -10.67
CA SER A 229 2.10 12.13 -10.20
C SER A 229 1.49 10.80 -10.61
N VAL A 230 2.36 9.86 -11.02
CA VAL A 230 1.92 8.49 -11.34
C VAL A 230 1.64 7.74 -10.04
N SER A 231 0.51 7.04 -9.98
CA SER A 231 0.11 6.24 -8.83
C SER A 231 -0.64 5.01 -9.29
N ASP A 232 -0.54 3.95 -8.50
CA ASP A 232 -1.46 2.82 -8.63
C ASP A 232 -2.89 3.27 -8.33
N GLN A 233 -3.85 2.57 -8.93
CA GLN A 233 -5.24 2.94 -8.91
C GLN A 233 -6.17 1.73 -8.77
N LEU A 234 -7.21 1.87 -7.93
CA LEU A 234 -8.37 0.99 -7.91
C LEU A 234 -9.51 1.63 -8.72
N VAL A 235 -10.02 0.93 -9.73
CA VAL A 235 -11.17 1.32 -10.55
C VAL A 235 -12.35 0.40 -10.25
N MET A 236 -13.50 0.97 -9.90
CA MET A 236 -14.72 0.23 -9.53
C MET A 236 -15.88 0.60 -10.45
N ASN A 237 -16.48 -0.41 -11.10
CA ASN A 237 -17.59 -0.23 -12.04
C ASN A 237 -18.96 -0.78 -11.53
N GLY A 238 -18.99 -1.37 -10.33
CA GLY A 238 -20.22 -1.84 -9.66
C GLY A 238 -20.54 -1.08 -8.37
N ASN A 239 -21.40 -1.65 -7.52
CA ASN A 239 -21.65 -1.10 -6.19
C ASN A 239 -20.42 -1.27 -5.30
N THR A 240 -20.24 -0.36 -4.34
CA THR A 240 -19.13 -0.43 -3.40
C THR A 240 -19.64 -0.45 -1.97
N ALA A 241 -18.96 -1.18 -1.09
CA ALA A 241 -19.28 -1.26 0.33
C ALA A 241 -18.01 -1.50 1.17
N GLY A 242 -18.13 -1.22 2.47
CA GLY A 242 -17.08 -1.53 3.46
C GLY A 242 -16.05 -0.43 3.66
N ASN A 243 -15.05 -0.70 4.50
CA ASN A 243 -14.04 0.26 4.93
C ASN A 243 -12.65 -0.25 4.59
N THR A 244 -11.97 0.40 3.65
CA THR A 244 -10.66 -0.03 3.17
C THR A 244 -9.57 0.89 3.71
N THR A 245 -8.52 0.28 4.28
CA THR A 245 -7.32 1.02 4.68
C THR A 245 -6.34 1.07 3.52
N VAL A 246 -6.01 2.25 3.02
CA VAL A 246 -5.04 2.45 1.94
C VAL A 246 -3.64 2.61 2.54
N VAL A 247 -2.71 1.76 2.13
CA VAL A 247 -1.28 1.85 2.44
C VAL A 247 -0.58 2.36 1.19
N VAL A 248 0.05 3.52 1.29
CA VAL A 248 0.80 4.11 0.17
C VAL A 248 2.29 3.92 0.43
N ASN A 249 2.96 3.25 -0.50
CA ASN A 249 4.42 3.20 -0.57
C ASN A 249 4.90 4.26 -1.57
N SER A 250 5.70 5.21 -1.09
CA SER A 250 6.25 6.25 -1.95
C SER A 250 7.51 5.75 -2.63
N ILE A 251 7.44 5.53 -3.95
CA ILE A 251 8.58 5.02 -4.74
C ILE A 251 9.53 6.16 -5.12
N THR A 252 8.98 7.31 -5.52
CA THR A 252 9.74 8.52 -5.86
C THR A 252 9.00 9.79 -5.44
N GLY A 253 9.68 10.93 -5.58
CA GLY A 253 9.10 12.26 -5.45
C GLY A 253 9.90 13.19 -4.55
N ILE A 254 9.53 14.47 -4.53
CA ILE A 254 10.09 15.45 -3.59
C ILE A 254 9.05 16.07 -2.66
N GLY A 255 7.77 15.74 -2.87
CA GLY A 255 6.63 16.40 -2.25
C GLY A 255 6.39 17.79 -2.84
N GLU A 256 5.22 18.00 -3.42
CA GLU A 256 4.77 19.29 -3.93
C GLU A 256 3.32 19.58 -3.52
N PRO A 257 2.89 20.85 -3.49
CA PRO A 257 1.49 21.18 -3.31
C PRO A 257 0.62 20.65 -4.46
N THR A 258 -0.49 20.00 -4.15
CA THR A 258 -1.48 19.49 -5.12
C THR A 258 -2.75 20.34 -5.11
N SER A 259 -3.27 20.75 -6.26
CA SER A 259 -4.57 21.43 -6.35
C SER A 259 -5.73 20.45 -6.55
N THR A 260 -5.55 19.45 -7.40
CA THR A 260 -6.54 18.41 -7.72
C THR A 260 -6.29 17.14 -6.91
N GLY A 261 -5.04 16.83 -6.61
CA GLY A 261 -4.60 15.61 -5.94
C GLY A 261 -4.30 14.48 -6.92
N ILE A 262 -3.58 13.49 -6.40
CA ILE A 262 -3.16 12.29 -7.13
C ILE A 262 -4.28 11.25 -6.96
N LYS A 263 -4.92 10.85 -8.05
CA LYS A 263 -6.06 9.92 -8.01
C LYS A 263 -5.59 8.50 -7.65
N VAL A 264 -6.24 7.87 -6.68
CA VAL A 264 -5.90 6.51 -6.22
C VAL A 264 -7.09 5.56 -6.16
N VAL A 265 -8.30 6.10 -6.09
CA VAL A 265 -9.54 5.33 -6.21
C VAL A 265 -10.48 6.07 -7.15
N ASP A 266 -11.04 5.33 -8.10
CA ASP A 266 -11.91 5.84 -9.16
C ASP A 266 -13.20 5.04 -9.21
N PHE A 267 -14.31 5.71 -8.89
CA PHE A 267 -15.64 5.16 -9.00
C PHE A 267 -16.18 5.50 -10.40
N ALA A 268 -15.88 4.63 -11.35
CA ALA A 268 -16.21 4.82 -12.77
C ALA A 268 -17.66 4.42 -13.11
N ALA A 269 -18.37 3.77 -12.19
CA ALA A 269 -19.75 3.33 -12.37
C ALA A 269 -20.74 4.51 -12.50
N ASP A 270 -21.85 4.30 -13.23
CA ASP A 270 -22.91 5.31 -13.33
C ASP A 270 -23.59 5.48 -11.95
N PRO A 271 -23.51 6.66 -11.31
CA PRO A 271 -24.06 6.89 -9.97
C PRO A 271 -25.60 6.88 -9.94
N THR A 272 -26.27 6.83 -11.09
CA THR A 272 -27.72 6.63 -11.17
C THR A 272 -28.12 5.15 -11.08
N GLN A 273 -27.17 4.24 -11.31
CA GLN A 273 -27.37 2.79 -11.31
C GLN A 273 -26.69 2.11 -10.12
N PHE A 274 -25.53 2.60 -9.71
CA PHE A 274 -24.68 1.98 -8.69
C PHE A 274 -24.48 2.91 -7.50
N GLN A 275 -24.29 2.31 -6.33
CA GLN A 275 -24.05 3.04 -5.08
C GLN A 275 -22.58 2.99 -4.70
N ASN A 276 -21.98 4.15 -4.43
CA ASN A 276 -20.64 4.25 -3.86
C ASN A 276 -20.72 4.38 -2.34
N ASN A 277 -20.78 3.26 -1.61
CA ASN A 277 -20.87 3.27 -0.14
C ASN A 277 -19.56 2.81 0.53
N ALA A 278 -18.52 2.46 -0.22
CA ALA A 278 -17.21 2.18 0.34
C ALA A 278 -16.56 3.46 0.90
N GLN A 279 -15.72 3.29 1.92
CA GLN A 279 -15.01 4.38 2.57
C GLN A 279 -13.53 4.02 2.65
N PHE A 280 -12.66 4.99 2.35
CA PHE A 280 -11.22 4.78 2.32
C PHE A 280 -10.54 5.67 3.36
N SER A 281 -9.51 5.13 4.01
CA SER A 281 -8.69 5.90 4.95
C SER A 281 -7.23 5.50 4.84
N LEU A 282 -6.31 6.45 5.05
CA LEU A 282 -4.88 6.14 5.03
C LEU A 282 -4.47 5.37 6.27
N ALA A 283 -3.57 4.40 6.07
CA ALA A 283 -2.95 3.66 7.14
C ALA A 283 -2.19 4.58 8.14
N GLY A 284 -1.99 4.05 9.35
CA GLY A 284 -1.24 4.74 10.39
C GLY A 284 -1.99 5.95 10.94
N SER A 285 -1.42 7.14 10.75
CA SER A 285 -1.94 8.39 11.33
C SER A 285 -2.78 9.23 10.35
N GLY A 286 -3.19 8.65 9.21
CA GLY A 286 -4.05 9.32 8.25
C GLY A 286 -3.33 10.25 7.26
N TYR A 287 -2.00 10.14 7.15
CA TYR A 287 -1.20 10.94 6.21
C TYR A 287 0.02 10.17 5.70
N VAL A 288 0.54 10.61 4.55
CA VAL A 288 1.80 10.17 3.96
C VAL A 288 2.72 11.38 3.84
N ASN A 289 3.88 11.34 4.49
CA ASN A 289 4.82 12.45 4.38
C ASN A 289 5.71 12.32 3.14
N MET A 290 5.75 13.35 2.30
CA MET A 290 6.80 13.53 1.31
C MET A 290 7.37 14.95 1.33
N GLY A 291 8.69 15.06 1.46
CA GLY A 291 9.38 16.33 1.55
C GLY A 291 8.79 17.26 2.61
N ALA A 292 8.39 18.46 2.18
CA ALA A 292 7.82 19.48 3.06
C ALA A 292 6.35 19.27 3.42
N TYR A 293 5.66 18.30 2.81
CA TYR A 293 4.21 18.19 2.86
C TYR A 293 3.74 16.87 3.49
N ASP A 294 2.58 16.93 4.11
CA ASP A 294 1.79 15.75 4.50
C ASP A 294 0.64 15.61 3.49
N TYR A 295 0.55 14.45 2.83
CA TYR A 295 -0.54 14.09 1.93
C TYR A 295 -1.62 13.37 2.72
N THR A 296 -2.87 13.80 2.60
CA THR A 296 -4.04 13.13 3.17
C THR A 296 -4.92 12.60 2.05
N LEU A 297 -5.76 11.62 2.37
CA LEU A 297 -6.73 11.09 1.42
C LEU A 297 -8.03 11.87 1.53
N VAL A 298 -8.49 12.41 0.41
CA VAL A 298 -9.66 13.29 0.33
C VAL A 298 -10.61 12.74 -0.73
N GLU A 299 -11.87 12.59 -0.35
CA GLU A 299 -12.96 12.26 -1.27
C GLU A 299 -13.39 13.52 -2.02
N ASP A 300 -13.48 13.42 -3.35
CA ASP A 300 -13.99 14.49 -4.22
C ASP A 300 -14.74 13.87 -5.40
N ASN A 301 -16.00 14.26 -5.58
CA ASN A 301 -16.91 13.71 -6.60
C ASN A 301 -16.95 12.17 -6.67
N ASN A 302 -17.03 11.49 -5.52
CA ASN A 302 -17.05 10.02 -5.38
C ASN A 302 -15.71 9.30 -5.66
N ASP A 303 -14.66 10.04 -6.02
CA ASP A 303 -13.31 9.52 -6.19
C ASP A 303 -12.43 9.90 -4.99
N TRP A 304 -11.30 9.20 -4.82
CA TRP A 304 -10.36 9.50 -3.73
C TRP A 304 -8.99 9.90 -4.28
N TYR A 305 -8.47 10.98 -3.71
CA TYR A 305 -7.21 11.60 -4.11
C TYR A 305 -6.28 11.78 -2.92
N LEU A 306 -4.98 11.58 -3.13
CA LEU A 306 -3.95 12.07 -2.22
C LEU A 306 -3.73 13.56 -2.46
N ARG A 307 -3.94 14.37 -1.42
CA ARG A 307 -3.77 15.83 -1.48
C ARG A 307 -2.84 16.33 -0.40
N SER A 308 -1.94 17.24 -0.76
CA SER A 308 -1.02 17.96 0.13
C SER A 308 -1.52 19.37 0.48
N GLN A 309 -2.79 19.68 0.19
CA GLN A 309 -3.44 20.96 0.50
C GLN A 309 -4.79 20.72 1.17
N GLU A 310 -5.15 21.60 2.10
CA GLU A 310 -6.50 21.66 2.66
C GLU A 310 -7.31 22.72 1.88
N VAL A 311 -8.54 22.37 1.53
CA VAL A 311 -9.48 23.30 0.89
C VAL A 311 -10.17 24.10 1.99
N THR A 312 -9.89 25.39 2.07
CA THR A 312 -10.67 26.27 2.95
C THR A 312 -11.86 26.79 2.15
N PRO A 313 -13.12 26.42 2.49
CA PRO A 313 -14.28 26.95 1.78
C PRO A 313 -14.28 28.48 1.90
N PRO A 314 -14.68 29.21 0.83
CA PRO A 314 -14.71 30.66 0.89
C PRO A 314 -15.64 31.11 2.01
N SER A 315 -15.23 32.15 2.74
CA SER A 315 -16.10 32.74 3.76
C SER A 315 -17.39 33.24 3.09
N PRO A 316 -18.58 33.01 3.70
CA PRO A 316 -19.82 33.52 3.14
C PRO A 316 -19.70 35.05 3.01
N PRO A 317 -20.25 35.65 1.93
CA PRO A 317 -20.24 37.09 1.76
C PRO A 317 -20.86 37.75 3.00
N ASP A 318 -20.18 38.78 3.50
CA ASP A 318 -20.70 39.59 4.61
C ASP A 318 -22.10 40.11 4.22
N PRO A 319 -23.12 40.03 5.10
CA PRO A 319 -24.44 40.53 4.78
C PRO A 319 -24.35 42.04 4.50
N ASP A 320 -24.59 42.40 3.24
CA ASP A 320 -24.47 43.78 2.77
C ASP A 320 -25.46 44.69 3.54
N PRO A 321 -24.97 45.69 4.30
CA PRO A 321 -25.85 46.66 4.92
C PRO A 321 -26.21 47.70 3.86
N ASP A 322 -27.39 47.54 3.25
CA ASP A 322 -28.20 48.51 2.48
C ASP A 322 -28.46 48.05 1.02
N PRO A 323 -29.74 47.94 0.55
CA PRO A 323 -30.04 47.54 -0.81
C PRO A 323 -29.77 48.71 -1.75
N THR A 324 -28.57 48.76 -2.34
CA THR A 324 -28.30 49.60 -3.51
C THR A 324 -28.51 48.79 -4.80
N PRO A 325 -28.81 49.44 -5.95
CA PRO A 325 -29.12 48.73 -7.19
C PRO A 325 -27.92 47.92 -7.72
N ASP A 326 -28.09 46.60 -7.71
CA ASP A 326 -27.39 45.51 -8.40
C ASP A 326 -26.02 45.87 -9.04
N PRO A 327 -24.89 45.63 -8.34
CA PRO A 327 -23.60 45.56 -9.00
C PRO A 327 -23.46 44.25 -9.78
N ASP A 328 -22.82 44.33 -10.94
CA ASP A 328 -22.36 43.22 -11.79
C ASP A 328 -21.93 42.01 -10.93
N PRO A 329 -22.32 40.76 -11.26
CA PRO A 329 -21.98 39.59 -10.43
C PRO A 329 -20.46 39.52 -10.26
N THR A 330 -20.01 39.74 -9.03
CA THR A 330 -18.63 39.48 -8.64
C THR A 330 -18.35 38.00 -8.86
N PRO A 331 -17.23 37.61 -9.51
CA PRO A 331 -16.86 36.21 -9.66
C PRO A 331 -16.90 35.50 -8.30
N ASP A 332 -17.45 34.28 -8.25
CA ASP A 332 -17.48 33.48 -7.03
C ASP A 332 -16.07 33.42 -6.43
N PRO A 333 -15.92 33.60 -5.10
CA PRO A 333 -14.61 33.57 -4.45
C PRO A 333 -13.96 32.20 -4.67
N ILE A 334 -12.79 32.22 -5.30
CA ILE A 334 -11.98 31.03 -5.57
C ILE A 334 -11.57 30.41 -4.21
N PRO A 335 -11.75 29.09 -4.00
CA PRO A 335 -11.26 28.43 -2.80
C PRO A 335 -9.78 28.72 -2.56
N ALA A 336 -9.43 29.11 -1.34
CA ALA A 336 -8.04 29.29 -0.97
C ALA A 336 -7.46 27.92 -0.60
N TYR A 337 -6.52 27.45 -1.41
CA TYR A 337 -5.78 26.23 -1.12
C TYR A 337 -4.60 26.57 -0.21
N GLN A 338 -4.54 25.92 0.95
CA GLN A 338 -3.41 26.07 1.87
C GLN A 338 -2.61 24.75 1.92
N PRO A 339 -1.33 24.75 1.53
CA PRO A 339 -0.48 23.57 1.64
C PRO A 339 -0.34 23.09 3.08
N VAL A 340 -0.40 21.79 3.29
CA VAL A 340 -0.30 21.15 4.60
C VAL A 340 1.16 20.80 4.85
N LEU A 341 1.82 21.58 5.71
CA LEU A 341 3.23 21.39 6.03
C LEU A 341 3.44 20.26 7.03
N ASN A 342 4.45 19.44 6.77
CA ASN A 342 4.93 18.45 7.73
C ASN A 342 5.64 19.14 8.91
N ALA A 343 5.35 18.67 10.13
CA ALA A 343 6.11 18.96 11.34
C ALA A 343 7.64 18.88 11.19
N LYS A 344 8.20 17.94 10.40
CA LYS A 344 9.65 17.83 10.16
C LYS A 344 10.27 19.10 9.59
N VAL A 345 9.54 19.87 8.79
CA VAL A 345 10.00 21.18 8.27
C VAL A 345 10.32 22.13 9.43
N GLY A 346 9.47 22.14 10.45
CA GLY A 346 9.69 22.95 11.65
C GLY A 346 10.93 22.54 12.43
N GLY A 347 11.16 21.23 12.62
CA GLY A 347 12.37 20.72 13.26
C GLY A 347 13.65 21.12 12.49
N TYR A 348 13.60 21.09 11.15
CA TYR A 348 14.69 21.59 10.31
C TYR A 348 14.92 23.10 10.50
N LEU A 349 13.85 23.91 10.53
CA LEU A 349 13.95 25.35 10.78
C LEU A 349 14.55 25.67 12.15
N ASN A 350 14.17 24.94 13.20
CA ASN A 350 14.75 25.09 14.55
C ASN A 350 16.25 24.81 14.52
N ASN A 351 16.65 23.67 13.94
CA ASN A 351 18.06 23.30 13.81
C ASN A 351 18.87 24.34 13.01
N LEU A 352 18.32 24.83 11.89
CA LEU A 352 18.97 25.85 11.07
C LEU A 352 19.11 27.19 11.80
N ARG A 353 18.08 27.61 12.54
CA ARG A 353 18.12 28.82 13.36
C ARG A 353 19.19 28.70 14.45
N ALA A 354 19.18 27.62 15.21
CA ALA A 354 20.15 27.38 16.27
C ALA A 354 21.59 27.34 15.74
N ALA A 355 21.84 26.64 14.64
CA ALA A 355 23.17 26.59 14.01
C ALA A 355 23.66 27.98 13.58
N ASN A 356 22.79 28.82 13.01
CA ASN A 356 23.14 30.17 12.59
C ASN A 356 23.32 31.15 13.76
N GLN A 357 22.68 30.91 14.90
CA GLN A 357 22.71 31.83 16.04
C GLN A 357 23.73 31.45 17.12
N ALA A 358 24.00 30.16 17.30
CA ALA A 358 24.76 29.61 18.43
C ALA A 358 26.08 30.35 18.69
N PHE A 359 26.85 30.59 17.63
CA PHE A 359 28.21 31.13 17.77
C PHE A 359 28.39 32.57 17.30
N MET A 360 27.30 33.30 17.04
CA MET A 360 27.39 34.74 16.77
C MET A 360 27.90 35.47 18.01
N MET A 361 28.97 36.26 17.85
CA MET A 361 29.62 37.04 18.90
C MET A 361 29.62 38.53 18.54
N GLU A 362 29.32 39.39 19.50
CA GLU A 362 29.62 40.82 19.41
C GLU A 362 31.03 41.14 19.94
N ARG A 363 31.45 42.41 19.84
CA ARG A 363 32.75 42.86 20.36
C ARG A 363 32.95 42.47 21.82
N ARG A 364 31.98 42.77 22.69
CA ARG A 364 32.01 42.48 24.13
C ARG A 364 31.98 40.99 24.50
N ASP A 365 31.59 40.13 23.57
CA ASP A 365 31.41 38.69 23.78
C ASP A 365 32.72 37.90 23.66
N HIS A 366 33.85 38.58 23.38
CA HIS A 366 35.17 37.95 23.33
C HIS A 366 36.22 38.68 24.17
N ALA A 367 37.25 37.93 24.56
CA ALA A 367 38.42 38.46 25.25
C ALA A 367 39.07 39.56 24.41
N GLY A 368 39.33 40.72 25.03
CA GLY A 368 39.78 41.93 24.39
C GLY A 368 38.66 42.80 23.84
N GLY A 369 37.39 42.46 24.10
CA GLY A 369 36.19 43.17 23.65
C GLY A 369 35.84 44.46 24.39
N ASP A 370 36.15 44.50 25.69
CA ASP A 370 36.14 45.69 26.56
C ASP A 370 37.40 45.71 27.48
N GLY A 371 38.52 45.16 26.99
CA GLY A 371 39.80 45.09 27.70
C GLY A 371 40.00 43.86 28.62
N GLN A 372 39.02 42.96 28.73
CA GLN A 372 39.12 41.72 29.52
C GLN A 372 40.03 40.67 28.87
N THR A 373 40.90 40.00 29.64
CA THR A 373 41.78 38.92 29.14
C THR A 373 41.11 37.56 29.04
N LEU A 374 39.95 37.38 29.68
CA LEU A 374 39.16 36.17 29.68
C LEU A 374 37.68 36.55 29.65
N ASN A 375 36.89 35.87 28.82
CA ASN A 375 35.45 36.05 28.79
C ASN A 375 34.74 34.70 28.63
N LEU A 376 33.76 34.44 29.49
CA LEU A 376 32.87 33.30 29.43
C LEU A 376 31.47 33.80 29.12
N ARG A 377 30.89 33.32 28.02
CA ARG A 377 29.53 33.60 27.58
C ARG A 377 28.70 32.33 27.70
N VAL A 378 27.57 32.43 28.39
CA VAL A 378 26.58 31.36 28.51
C VAL A 378 25.23 31.93 28.10
N ILE A 379 24.64 31.37 27.04
CA ILE A 379 23.30 31.74 26.57
C ILE A 379 22.40 30.54 26.73
N GLY A 380 21.35 30.71 27.52
CA GLY A 380 20.21 29.82 27.55
C GLY A 380 18.99 30.52 26.96
N GLY A 381 18.13 29.78 26.28
CA GLY A 381 16.89 30.33 25.74
C GLY A 381 15.84 29.25 25.59
N ARG A 382 14.58 29.60 25.85
CA ARG A 382 13.41 28.79 25.51
C ARG A 382 12.55 29.56 24.53
N TYR A 383 12.22 28.95 23.42
CA TYR A 383 11.46 29.58 22.33
C TYR A 383 10.15 28.84 22.10
N HIS A 384 9.07 29.61 21.94
CA HIS A 384 7.77 29.12 21.50
C HIS A 384 7.25 30.06 20.43
N TYR A 385 6.95 29.52 19.25
CA TYR A 385 6.43 30.31 18.13
C TYR A 385 5.71 29.40 17.14
N THR A 386 4.94 30.00 16.22
CA THR A 386 4.29 29.26 15.14
C THR A 386 4.93 29.65 13.82
N ALA A 387 5.55 28.70 13.13
CA ALA A 387 6.11 28.91 11.80
C ALA A 387 5.02 28.71 10.73
N ALA A 388 4.99 29.59 9.73
CA ALA A 388 4.05 29.56 8.60
C ALA A 388 2.55 29.45 8.98
N GLY A 389 2.18 29.82 10.22
CA GLY A 389 0.82 29.68 10.75
C GLY A 389 0.40 28.25 11.09
N GLN A 390 1.17 27.23 10.71
CA GLN A 390 0.79 25.81 10.86
C GLN A 390 1.64 25.04 11.88
N LEU A 391 2.92 25.38 12.03
CA LEU A 391 3.86 24.55 12.78
C LEU A 391 4.19 25.19 14.13
N ALA A 392 3.58 24.69 15.20
CA ALA A 392 3.88 25.10 16.56
C ALA A 392 5.25 24.54 16.98
N GLN A 393 6.17 25.42 17.36
CA GLN A 393 7.55 25.09 17.73
C GLN A 393 7.77 25.27 19.23
N GLN A 394 8.52 24.35 19.83
CA GLN A 394 9.09 24.48 21.17
C GLN A 394 10.57 24.13 21.12
N GLU A 395 11.43 24.96 21.71
CA GLU A 395 12.88 24.77 21.61
C GLU A 395 13.61 25.27 22.86
N ASP A 396 14.54 24.47 23.37
CA ASP A 396 15.46 24.81 24.45
C ASP A 396 16.90 24.84 23.90
N THR A 397 17.52 26.01 23.92
CA THR A 397 18.90 26.23 23.43
C THR A 397 19.86 26.52 24.58
N SER A 398 21.07 25.98 24.53
CA SER A 398 22.17 26.31 25.42
C SER A 398 23.46 26.48 24.62
N THR A 399 24.16 27.60 24.77
CA THR A 399 25.48 27.82 24.16
C THR A 399 26.45 28.35 25.18
N VAL A 400 27.62 27.70 25.26
CA VAL A 400 28.74 28.12 26.10
C VAL A 400 29.92 28.46 25.21
N GLN A 401 30.50 29.64 25.37
CA GLN A 401 31.70 30.07 24.68
C GLN A 401 32.71 30.62 25.68
N LEU A 402 33.96 30.15 25.57
CA LEU A 402 35.08 30.61 26.37
C LEU A 402 36.10 31.23 25.43
N SER A 403 36.42 32.51 25.66
CA SER A 403 37.47 33.21 24.93
C SER A 403 38.55 33.68 25.88
N GLY A 404 39.81 33.58 25.44
CA GLY A 404 40.98 33.94 26.22
C GLY A 404 42.01 34.68 25.37
N GLY A 405 42.63 35.68 25.97
CA GLY A 405 43.78 36.38 25.40
C GLY A 405 45.00 35.49 25.33
N LEU A 406 45.65 35.50 24.19
CA LEU A 406 46.94 34.84 23.97
C LEU A 406 48.08 35.86 24.02
N PHE A 407 47.89 36.97 23.30
CA PHE A 407 48.88 38.05 23.20
C PHE A 407 48.19 39.41 23.27
N SER A 408 48.85 40.38 23.88
CA SER A 408 48.42 41.77 23.88
C SER A 408 49.65 42.68 23.85
N GLY A 409 49.47 43.90 23.36
CA GLY A 409 50.55 44.85 23.26
C GLY A 409 50.06 46.28 23.01
N ARG A 410 50.94 47.24 23.29
CA ARG A 410 50.72 48.64 22.96
C ARG A 410 51.39 49.00 21.65
N TRP A 411 50.79 49.92 20.93
CA TRP A 411 51.32 50.48 19.71
C TRP A 411 51.37 52.01 19.85
N GLY A 412 52.56 52.54 20.09
CA GLY A 412 52.73 53.95 20.46
C GLY A 412 52.22 54.26 21.87
N THR A 413 51.77 55.50 22.09
CA THR A 413 51.21 55.94 23.38
C THR A 413 49.70 55.70 23.49
N ASP A 414 49.00 55.55 22.35
CA ASP A 414 47.54 55.66 22.31
C ASP A 414 46.84 54.39 21.77
N GLY A 415 47.58 53.44 21.19
CA GLY A 415 47.02 52.20 20.61
C GLY A 415 47.23 50.97 21.50
N GLU A 416 46.21 50.11 21.61
CA GLU A 416 46.31 48.79 22.24
C GLU A 416 45.70 47.72 21.33
N TRP A 417 46.37 46.57 21.22
CA TRP A 417 45.89 45.43 20.45
C TRP A 417 45.88 44.15 21.28
N MET A 418 45.01 43.23 20.91
CA MET A 418 44.91 41.90 21.52
C MET A 418 44.62 40.84 20.47
N LEU A 419 45.23 39.66 20.66
CA LEU A 419 44.95 38.43 19.93
C LEU A 419 44.48 37.38 20.93
N GLY A 420 43.33 36.77 20.66
CA GLY A 420 42.71 35.74 21.48
C GLY A 420 42.33 34.51 20.70
N ALA A 421 41.97 33.46 21.42
CA ALA A 421 41.30 32.29 20.89
C ALA A 421 39.96 32.11 21.60
N VAL A 422 39.02 31.49 20.89
CA VAL A 422 37.69 31.17 21.40
C VAL A 422 37.34 29.73 21.09
N GLY A 423 36.75 29.05 22.05
CA GLY A 423 36.14 27.74 21.91
C GLY A 423 34.70 27.79 22.37
N GLY A 424 33.82 27.03 21.75
CA GLY A 424 32.40 27.00 22.11
C GLY A 424 31.74 25.66 21.87
N TYR A 425 30.69 25.41 22.65
CA TYR A 425 29.79 24.29 22.52
C TYR A 425 28.34 24.80 22.53
N SER A 426 27.50 24.22 21.69
CA SER A 426 26.07 24.51 21.64
C SER A 426 25.28 23.20 21.67
N ASP A 427 24.20 23.21 22.44
CA ASP A 427 23.21 22.14 22.54
C ASP A 427 21.85 22.75 22.27
N ASN A 428 21.09 22.14 21.39
CA ASN A 428 19.74 22.54 21.09
C ASN A 428 18.84 21.32 20.92
N GLN A 429 17.68 21.36 21.57
CA GLN A 429 16.66 20.33 21.49
C GLN A 429 15.29 20.99 21.39
N GLY A 430 14.40 20.41 20.62
CA GLY A 430 13.07 20.95 20.44
C GLY A 430 12.12 19.97 19.78
N ASP A 431 10.90 20.45 19.59
CA ASP A 431 9.87 19.76 18.84
C ASP A 431 9.05 20.73 18.00
N SER A 432 8.49 20.17 16.94
CA SER A 432 7.59 20.81 16.00
C SER A 432 6.30 20.01 15.95
N ARG A 433 5.15 20.68 16.00
CA ARG A 433 3.84 20.07 15.84
C ARG A 433 3.04 20.76 14.74
N SER A 434 2.50 20.01 13.78
CA SER A 434 1.54 20.54 12.80
C SER A 434 0.16 20.71 13.43
N ASN A 435 -0.40 21.91 13.35
CA ASN A 435 -1.76 22.20 13.78
C ASN A 435 -2.82 21.68 12.80
N MET A 436 -2.42 21.36 11.56
CA MET A 436 -3.29 20.87 10.50
C MET A 436 -3.54 19.37 10.66
N THR A 437 -2.44 18.60 10.76
CA THR A 437 -2.49 17.13 10.81
C THR A 437 -2.26 16.56 12.21
N GLY A 438 -1.84 17.39 13.17
CA GLY A 438 -1.48 16.95 14.52
C GLY A 438 -0.11 16.26 14.62
N THR A 439 0.62 16.14 13.51
CA THR A 439 1.92 15.44 13.42
C THR A 439 2.97 16.10 14.29
N ARG A 440 3.95 15.32 14.77
CA ARG A 440 5.04 15.79 15.63
C ARG A 440 6.39 15.33 15.09
N ALA A 441 7.38 16.21 15.16
CA ALA A 441 8.76 15.90 14.86
C ALA A 441 9.66 16.47 15.95
N ASP A 442 10.52 15.65 16.52
CA ASP A 442 11.55 16.10 17.46
C ASP A 442 12.82 16.50 16.70
N ASN A 443 13.54 17.50 17.20
CA ASN A 443 14.79 17.98 16.60
C ASN A 443 15.88 18.13 17.66
N GLN A 444 17.11 17.82 17.25
CA GLN A 444 18.31 17.97 18.08
C GLN A 444 19.46 18.51 17.24
N ASN A 445 20.29 19.37 17.81
CA ASN A 445 21.50 19.91 17.21
C ASN A 445 22.60 20.10 18.25
N HIS A 446 23.80 19.62 17.94
CA HIS A 446 25.00 19.84 18.75
C HIS A 446 26.06 20.54 17.89
N GLY A 447 26.61 21.63 18.39
CA GLY A 447 27.58 22.45 17.69
C GLY A 447 28.88 22.60 18.46
N TYR A 448 30.00 22.68 17.76
CA TYR A 448 31.31 23.05 18.31
C TYR A 448 31.91 24.15 17.44
N ALA A 449 32.54 25.13 18.08
CA ALA A 449 33.25 26.20 17.39
C ALA A 449 34.64 26.41 17.99
N VAL A 450 35.60 26.71 17.12
CA VAL A 450 36.93 27.21 17.50
C VAL A 450 37.30 28.37 16.58
N GLY A 451 37.90 29.42 17.14
CA GLY A 451 38.25 30.61 16.37
C GLY A 451 39.38 31.41 17.00
N LEU A 452 39.89 32.37 16.23
CA LEU A 452 40.81 33.40 16.69
C LEU A 452 40.10 34.75 16.68
N THR A 453 40.37 35.57 17.69
CA THR A 453 39.82 36.92 17.80
C THR A 453 40.95 37.95 17.80
N SER A 454 40.68 39.14 17.28
CA SER A 454 41.60 40.27 17.33
C SER A 454 40.84 41.55 17.60
N SER A 455 41.35 42.38 18.50
CA SER A 455 40.78 43.68 18.80
C SER A 455 41.86 44.78 18.81
N TRP A 456 41.44 45.99 18.49
CA TRP A 456 42.26 47.20 18.47
C TRP A 456 41.49 48.35 19.14
N TYR A 457 42.16 49.06 20.05
CA TYR A 457 41.68 50.26 20.71
C TYR A 457 42.55 51.45 20.37
N GLN A 458 41.91 52.56 20.04
CA GLN A 458 42.55 53.86 19.98
C GLN A 458 42.03 54.70 21.14
N HIS A 459 42.93 55.13 22.01
CA HIS A 459 42.62 56.13 23.03
C HIS A 459 42.52 57.48 22.33
N GLY A 460 41.34 58.09 22.37
CA GLY A 460 41.15 59.47 21.89
C GLY A 460 41.79 60.45 22.86
N ASN A 461 42.50 61.45 22.31
CA ASN A 461 43.06 62.56 23.09
C ASN A 461 41.99 63.42 23.78
#